data_AF-A0A955A5X8-F1
#
_entry.id   AF-A0A955A5X8-F1
#
_cell.length_a   1.000
_cell.length_b   1.000
_cell.length_c   1.000
_cell.angle_alpha   90.00
_cell.angle_beta   90.00
_cell.angle_gamma   90.00
#
_symmetry.space_group_name_H-M   'P 1'
#
loop_
_entity.id
_entity.type
_entity.pdbx_description
1 polymer ?
#
loop_
_entity_poly.entity_id
_entity_poly.type
_entity_poly.pdbx_seq_one_letter_code
_entity_poly.pdbx_strand_id
1 'polypeptide(L)'
;MNKYKVGPDDLDEWELSKIPTDAEWVIYSCEIGDYCGSGTMLCKVGDSYLCHDMGHCSCFGPMEEFNAKSMMDAHVAMRVLKPSKIDRFPMDGCEPVWNKWAEIEPDVHRAPVPPRRGEWGVDVCDI
;
A
#
# COMPACT_ATOMS: atom_id res chain seq x y z
N MET A 1 -1.91 -14.44 6.35
CA MET A 1 -1.85 -12.97 6.24
C MET A 1 -2.03 -12.31 7.62
N ASN A 2 -1.06 -11.51 8.06
CA ASN A 2 -1.22 -10.59 9.20
C ASN A 2 -2.03 -9.36 8.77
N LYS A 3 -2.87 -8.82 9.66
CA LYS A 3 -3.71 -7.64 9.37
C LYS A 3 -3.37 -6.49 10.31
N TYR A 4 -3.10 -5.32 9.76
CA TYR A 4 -2.78 -4.11 10.51
C TYR A 4 -3.78 -3.00 10.14
N LYS A 5 -4.76 -2.77 11.01
CA LYS A 5 -5.65 -1.60 10.91
C LYS A 5 -4.96 -0.39 11.53
N VAL A 6 -4.87 0.70 10.78
CA VAL A 6 -4.36 2.00 11.25
C VAL A 6 -5.39 3.13 11.13
N GLY A 7 -6.57 2.85 10.57
CA GLY A 7 -7.73 3.75 10.48
C GLY A 7 -8.86 3.40 11.47
N PRO A 8 -9.95 4.19 11.49
CA PRO A 8 -11.07 4.01 12.42
C PRO A 8 -11.88 2.75 12.13
N ASP A 9 -12.21 2.49 10.86
CA ASP A 9 -13.17 1.47 10.48
C ASP A 9 -12.50 0.17 10.03
N ASP A 10 -13.16 -0.94 10.35
CA ASP A 10 -12.73 -2.28 9.93
C ASP A 10 -13.32 -2.63 8.57
N LEU A 11 -12.55 -3.36 7.78
CA LEU A 11 -13.06 -4.02 6.58
C LEU A 11 -13.84 -5.28 6.96
N ASP A 12 -14.93 -5.54 6.26
CA ASP A 12 -15.74 -6.74 6.47
C ASP A 12 -15.08 -8.01 5.88
N GLU A 13 -15.67 -9.18 6.14
CA GLU A 13 -15.13 -10.45 5.64
C GLU A 13 -15.10 -10.53 4.11
N TRP A 14 -16.07 -9.93 3.43
CA TRP A 14 -16.17 -9.95 1.99
C TRP A 14 -15.10 -9.06 1.35
N GLU A 15 -14.86 -7.88 1.91
CA GLU A 15 -13.80 -6.96 1.51
C GLU A 15 -12.42 -7.60 1.71
N LEU A 16 -12.22 -8.23 2.86
CA LEU A 16 -10.99 -8.96 3.17
C LEU A 16 -10.77 -10.17 2.25
N SER A 17 -11.84 -10.79 1.75
CA SER A 17 -11.76 -11.94 0.83
C SER A 17 -11.18 -11.57 -0.55
N LYS A 18 -11.18 -10.29 -0.91
CA LYS A 18 -10.62 -9.80 -2.18
C LYS A 18 -9.09 -9.75 -2.16
N ILE A 19 -8.48 -9.71 -0.98
CA ILE A 19 -7.03 -9.67 -0.82
C ILE A 19 -6.45 -11.05 -1.19
N PRO A 20 -5.32 -11.12 -1.92
CA PRO A 20 -4.70 -12.40 -2.27
C PRO A 20 -4.46 -13.29 -1.05
N THR A 21 -4.81 -14.57 -1.14
CA THR A 21 -4.73 -15.53 -0.02
C THR A 21 -3.29 -15.82 0.41
N ASP A 22 -2.34 -15.65 -0.51
CA ASP A 22 -0.90 -15.77 -0.30
C ASP A 22 -0.24 -14.48 0.21
N ALA A 23 -1.04 -13.44 0.51
CA ALA A 23 -0.52 -12.23 1.12
C ALA A 23 0.08 -12.53 2.51
N GLU A 24 1.29 -12.04 2.72
CA GLU A 24 2.01 -12.17 3.99
C GLU A 24 1.37 -11.25 5.03
N TRP A 25 1.11 -10.01 4.63
CA TRP A 25 0.46 -9.00 5.46
C TRP A 25 -0.34 -8.00 4.63
N VAL A 26 -1.30 -7.35 5.29
CA VAL A 26 -2.03 -6.17 4.81
C VAL A 26 -2.05 -5.09 5.88
N ILE A 27 -1.79 -3.85 5.46
CA ILE A 27 -1.93 -2.62 6.25
C ILE A 27 -3.04 -1.81 5.59
N TYR A 28 -3.98 -1.30 6.38
CA TYR A 28 -5.04 -0.48 5.82
C TYR A 28 -5.53 0.59 6.79
N SER A 29 -5.97 1.70 6.22
CA SER A 29 -6.72 2.76 6.87
C SER A 29 -8.04 2.92 6.13
N CYS A 30 -9.18 2.76 6.79
CA CYS A 30 -10.50 2.90 6.18
C CYS A 30 -11.39 3.80 7.02
N GLU A 31 -12.12 4.69 6.36
CA GLU A 31 -13.19 5.52 6.90
C GLU A 31 -14.46 5.23 6.11
N ILE A 32 -15.55 4.92 6.81
CA ILE A 32 -16.86 4.73 6.22
C ILE A 32 -17.78 5.83 6.73
N GLY A 33 -17.99 6.85 5.91
CA GLY A 33 -19.00 7.89 6.15
C GLY A 33 -20.35 7.55 5.52
N ASP A 34 -21.37 8.33 5.88
CA ASP A 34 -22.76 8.09 5.45
C ASP A 34 -22.96 8.07 3.92
N TYR A 35 -22.15 8.84 3.19
CA TYR A 35 -22.26 8.99 1.73
C TYR A 35 -20.97 8.71 0.97
N CYS A 36 -19.83 8.85 1.62
CA CYS A 36 -18.53 8.58 1.07
C CYS A 36 -17.57 8.17 2.17
N GLY A 37 -16.50 7.50 1.77
CA GLY A 37 -15.45 7.06 2.65
C GLY A 37 -14.09 7.23 2.00
N SER A 38 -13.07 7.07 2.81
CA SER A 38 -11.69 7.28 2.42
C SER A 38 -10.83 6.14 2.92
N GLY A 39 -9.65 5.99 2.33
CA GLY A 39 -8.70 5.03 2.87
C GLY A 39 -7.59 4.64 1.93
N THR A 40 -6.67 3.85 2.45
CA THR A 40 -5.54 3.31 1.69
C THR A 40 -5.24 1.92 2.20
N MET A 41 -4.94 1.01 1.29
CA MET A 41 -4.48 -0.33 1.60
C MET A 41 -3.12 -0.57 0.93
N LEU A 42 -2.23 -1.22 1.68
CA LEU A 42 -1.00 -1.83 1.19
C LEU A 42 -0.99 -3.30 1.61
N CYS A 43 -0.76 -4.23 0.68
CA CYS A 43 -0.46 -5.61 1.06
C CYS A 43 0.79 -6.13 0.35
N LYS A 44 1.48 -7.05 1.00
CA LYS A 44 2.65 -7.75 0.47
C LYS A 44 2.32 -9.17 0.05
N VAL A 45 2.79 -9.54 -1.14
CA VAL A 45 2.66 -10.87 -1.73
C VAL A 45 4.04 -11.26 -2.29
N GLY A 46 4.79 -12.05 -1.52
CA GLY A 46 6.19 -12.34 -1.82
C GLY A 46 7.02 -11.05 -1.90
N ASP A 47 7.77 -10.87 -2.99
CA ASP A 47 8.59 -9.66 -3.21
C ASP A 47 7.79 -8.47 -3.79
N SER A 48 6.47 -8.63 -3.97
CA SER A 48 5.60 -7.65 -4.60
C SER A 48 4.62 -7.00 -3.62
N TYR A 49 4.19 -5.80 -3.98
CA TYR A 49 3.27 -4.97 -3.23
C TYR A 49 2.02 -4.66 -4.06
N LEU A 50 0.89 -4.53 -3.39
CA LEU A 50 -0.35 -4.05 -3.96
C LEU A 50 -0.80 -2.83 -3.16
N CYS A 51 -0.96 -1.71 -3.85
CA CYS A 51 -1.52 -0.49 -3.29
C CYS A 51 -2.93 -0.30 -3.82
N HIS A 52 -3.87 0.07 -2.95
CA HIS A 52 -5.24 0.35 -3.34
C HIS A 52 -5.72 1.61 -2.63
N ASP A 53 -6.38 2.47 -3.40
CA ASP A 53 -7.11 3.62 -2.89
C ASP A 53 -8.51 3.15 -2.51
N MET A 54 -8.84 3.24 -1.21
CA MET A 54 -10.13 2.81 -0.69
C MET A 54 -11.14 3.96 -0.62
N GLY A 55 -10.86 5.07 -1.29
CA GLY A 55 -11.83 6.13 -1.54
C GLY A 55 -13.07 5.59 -2.23
N HIS A 56 -14.23 5.84 -1.64
CA HIS A 56 -15.48 5.23 -2.11
C HIS A 56 -16.69 6.12 -1.84
N CYS A 57 -17.82 5.75 -2.43
CA CYS A 57 -19.11 6.40 -2.24
C CYS A 57 -20.14 5.37 -1.75
N SER A 58 -21.29 5.82 -1.25
CA SER A 58 -22.37 4.93 -0.77
C SER A 58 -22.83 3.85 -1.77
N CYS A 59 -22.54 4.00 -3.06
CA CYS A 59 -22.87 3.01 -4.10
C CYS A 59 -21.90 1.84 -4.19
N PHE A 60 -20.65 2.01 -3.77
CA PHE A 60 -19.56 1.04 -3.97
C PHE A 60 -18.69 0.97 -2.73
N GLY A 61 -18.38 -0.22 -2.23
CA GLY A 61 -17.55 -0.37 -1.04
C GLY A 61 -16.08 -0.02 -1.27
N PRO A 62 -15.27 0.15 -0.21
CA PRO A 62 -13.84 0.49 -0.28
C PRO A 62 -13.01 -0.49 -1.12
N MET A 63 -13.45 -1.75 -1.25
CA MET A 63 -12.77 -2.78 -2.03
C MET A 63 -13.43 -3.08 -3.39
N GLU A 64 -14.44 -2.32 -3.83
CA GLU A 64 -15.17 -2.60 -5.07
C GLU A 64 -14.27 -2.59 -6.29
N GLU A 65 -13.42 -1.57 -6.41
CA GLU A 65 -12.52 -1.38 -7.55
C GLU A 65 -11.15 -2.06 -7.36
N PHE A 66 -10.98 -2.85 -6.30
CA PHE A 66 -9.70 -3.49 -6.01
C PHE A 66 -9.26 -4.44 -7.13
N ASN A 67 -8.03 -4.23 -7.62
CA ASN A 67 -7.42 -5.07 -8.65
C ASN A 67 -6.10 -5.69 -8.16
N ALA A 68 -6.18 -6.96 -7.77
CA ALA A 68 -5.04 -7.75 -7.30
C ALA A 68 -3.94 -8.01 -8.35
N LYS A 69 -4.17 -7.70 -9.64
CA LYS A 69 -3.18 -7.90 -10.71
C LYS A 69 -2.17 -6.75 -10.82
N SER A 70 -2.40 -5.63 -10.13
CA SER A 70 -1.56 -4.43 -10.18
C SER A 70 -0.35 -4.50 -9.24
N MET A 71 0.36 -5.64 -9.26
CA MET A 71 1.53 -5.88 -8.42
C MET A 71 2.69 -4.98 -8.82
N MET A 72 3.41 -4.46 -7.84
CA MET A 72 4.54 -3.56 -8.04
C MET A 72 5.69 -3.87 -7.10
N ASP A 73 6.90 -3.50 -7.50
CA ASP A 73 8.06 -3.58 -6.61
C ASP A 73 8.00 -2.53 -5.49
N ALA A 74 8.82 -2.71 -4.47
CA ALA A 74 8.88 -1.84 -3.30
C ALA A 74 9.14 -0.36 -3.66
N HIS A 75 9.95 -0.08 -4.68
CA HIS A 75 10.29 1.30 -5.07
C HIS A 75 9.12 2.01 -5.74
N VAL A 76 8.36 1.29 -6.57
CA VAL A 76 7.11 1.80 -7.14
C VAL A 76 6.07 1.98 -6.04
N ALA A 77 5.88 1.00 -5.15
CA ALA A 77 4.97 1.11 -4.01
C ALA A 77 5.31 2.33 -3.14
N MET A 78 6.59 2.55 -2.82
CA MET A 78 7.02 3.73 -2.08
C MET A 78 6.67 5.05 -2.78
N ARG A 79 6.72 5.10 -4.12
CA ARG A 79 6.36 6.31 -4.88
C ARG A 79 4.85 6.55 -4.90
N VAL A 80 4.07 5.48 -4.99
CA VAL A 80 2.60 5.52 -5.02
C VAL A 80 2.05 5.88 -3.64
N LEU A 81 2.60 5.25 -2.60
CA LEU A 81 2.10 5.35 -1.24
C LEU A 81 2.68 6.52 -0.44
N LYS A 82 3.67 7.23 -0.99
CA LYS A 82 4.26 8.39 -0.32
C LYS A 82 3.17 9.31 0.25
N PRO A 83 3.34 9.86 1.47
CA PRO A 83 2.35 10.74 2.14
C PRO A 83 1.93 12.01 1.37
N SER A 84 2.47 12.24 0.17
CA SER A 84 2.07 13.32 -0.73
C SER A 84 1.19 12.86 -1.90
N LYS A 85 0.84 11.56 -1.94
CA LYS A 85 0.09 10.90 -3.02
C LYS A 85 -1.19 10.25 -2.50
N ILE A 86 -1.19 8.94 -2.27
CA ILE A 86 -2.40 8.21 -1.85
C ILE A 86 -2.60 8.34 -0.34
N ASP A 87 -1.53 8.24 0.45
CA ASP A 87 -1.53 8.41 1.91
C ASP A 87 -1.53 9.91 2.32
N ARG A 88 -2.05 10.80 1.45
CA ARG A 88 -1.98 12.27 1.61
C ARG A 88 -2.98 12.85 2.59
N PHE A 89 -4.03 12.10 2.89
CA PHE A 89 -5.03 12.48 3.86
C PHE A 89 -5.13 11.36 4.89
N PRO A 90 -4.09 11.15 5.73
CA PRO A 90 -4.34 10.40 6.95
C PRO A 90 -5.45 11.16 7.68
N MET A 91 -6.55 10.48 7.97
CA MET A 91 -7.63 11.04 8.79
C MET A 91 -7.03 11.64 10.06
N ASP A 92 -7.61 12.73 10.57
CA ASP A 92 -7.11 13.37 11.77
C ASP A 92 -6.96 12.34 12.92
N GLY A 93 -5.72 12.16 13.37
CA GLY A 93 -5.38 11.23 14.46
C GLY A 93 -5.08 9.78 14.03
N CYS A 94 -5.20 9.43 12.75
CA CYS A 94 -4.84 8.11 12.24
C CYS A 94 -3.37 8.04 11.82
N GLU A 95 -2.75 6.88 12.06
CA GLU A 95 -1.40 6.63 11.60
C GLU A 95 -1.41 6.39 10.08
N PRO A 96 -0.56 7.09 9.29
CA PRO A 96 -0.43 6.83 7.86
C PRO A 96 -0.01 5.38 7.61
N VAL A 97 -0.55 4.75 6.57
CA VAL A 97 -0.18 3.37 6.16
C VAL A 97 1.34 3.29 5.92
N TRP A 98 1.94 4.38 5.44
CA TRP A 98 3.38 4.53 5.26
C TRP A 98 4.19 4.25 6.53
N ASN A 99 3.77 4.79 7.67
CA ASN A 99 4.52 4.66 8.92
C ASN A 99 4.51 3.21 9.39
N LYS A 100 3.33 2.57 9.33
CA LYS A 100 3.21 1.17 9.70
C LYS A 100 4.02 0.25 8.78
N TRP A 101 4.11 0.58 7.49
CA TRP A 101 4.98 -0.16 6.57
C TRP A 101 6.46 -0.01 6.95
N ALA A 102 6.90 1.20 7.31
CA ALA A 102 8.27 1.43 7.77
C ALA A 102 8.61 0.73 9.09
N GLU A 103 7.62 0.48 9.95
CA GLU A 103 7.80 -0.36 11.15
C GLU A 103 7.96 -1.84 10.81
N ILE A 104 7.16 -2.36 9.88
CA ILE A 104 7.13 -3.77 9.52
C ILE A 104 8.34 -4.13 8.66
N GLU A 105 8.73 -3.27 7.72
CA GLU A 105 9.83 -3.49 6.77
C GLU A 105 10.81 -2.30 6.74
N PRO A 106 11.55 -2.04 7.84
CA PRO A 106 12.45 -0.89 7.93
C PRO A 106 13.57 -0.92 6.88
N ASP A 107 13.98 -2.10 6.43
CA ASP A 107 15.05 -2.26 5.43
C ASP A 107 14.62 -1.78 4.04
N VAL A 108 13.33 -1.90 3.70
CA VAL A 108 12.77 -1.37 2.44
C VAL A 108 12.90 0.16 2.39
N HIS A 109 12.71 0.82 3.54
CA HIS A 109 12.81 2.27 3.66
C HIS A 109 14.24 2.79 3.86
N ARG A 110 15.19 1.91 4.21
CA ARG A 110 16.62 2.22 4.37
C ARG A 110 17.44 1.91 3.13
N ALA A 111 16.92 1.10 2.21
CA ALA A 111 17.64 0.72 1.00
C ALA A 111 17.98 1.97 0.16
N PRO A 112 19.23 2.08 -0.35
CA PRO A 112 19.56 3.12 -1.30
C PRO A 112 18.66 3.00 -2.52
N VAL A 113 18.06 4.11 -2.94
CA VAL A 113 17.20 4.16 -4.13
C VAL A 113 17.97 3.55 -5.30
N PRO A 114 17.50 2.45 -5.91
CA PRO A 114 18.19 1.88 -7.05
C PRO A 114 18.28 2.95 -8.15
N PRO A 115 19.45 3.08 -8.79
CA PRO A 115 19.66 4.07 -9.84
C PRO A 115 18.57 3.95 -10.91
N ARG A 116 18.18 5.07 -11.51
CA ARG A 116 17.15 5.06 -12.57
C ARG A 116 17.62 4.12 -13.68
N ARG A 117 16.69 3.40 -14.32
CA ARG A 117 17.01 2.54 -15.47
C ARG A 117 17.72 3.41 -16.54
N GLY A 118 19.04 3.24 -16.69
CA GLY A 118 19.91 4.10 -17.51
C GLY A 118 21.10 4.75 -16.78
N GLU A 119 21.17 4.67 -15.45
CA GLU A 119 22.31 5.16 -14.63
C GLU A 119 23.37 4.08 -14.35
N TRP A 120 23.22 2.88 -14.95
CA TRP A 120 24.36 1.97 -15.13
C TRP A 120 25.23 2.58 -16.22
N GLY A 121 26.09 3.52 -15.82
CA GLY A 121 27.31 3.79 -16.54
C GLY A 121 28.02 2.45 -16.71
N VAL A 122 28.06 1.97 -17.94
CA VAL A 122 28.94 0.88 -18.33
C VAL A 122 30.36 1.30 -17.97
N ASP A 123 30.95 0.63 -17.00
CA ASP A 123 32.37 0.28 -17.08
C ASP A 123 32.42 -1.24 -17.01
N VAL A 124 32.17 -1.81 -18.18
CA VAL A 124 32.70 -3.11 -18.55
C VAL A 124 34.17 -2.85 -18.90
N CYS A 125 35.06 -3.72 -18.40
CA CYS A 125 36.54 -3.66 -18.40
C CYS A 125 37.05 -3.04 -17.08
N ASP A 126 37.72 -3.78 -16.20
CA ASP A 126 38.86 -4.64 -16.50
C ASP A 126 38.86 -5.99 -15.77
N ILE A 127 39.56 -6.91 -16.44
CA ILE A 127 39.91 -8.29 -16.13
C ILE A 127 40.69 -8.40 -14.81
#